data_AF-A0A1B8CZP0-F1
#
_entry.id   AF-A0A1B8CZP0-F1
#
_cell.length_a   1.000
_cell.length_b   1.000
_cell.length_c   1.000
_cell.angle_alpha   90.00
_cell.angle_beta   90.00
_cell.angle_gamma   90.00
#
_symmetry.space_group_name_H-M   'P 1'
#
loop_
_entity.id
_entity.type
_entity.pdbx_description
1 polymer ?
#
loop_
_entity_poly.entity_id
_entity_poly.type
_entity_poly.pdbx_seq_one_letter_code
_entity_poly.pdbx_strand_id
1 'polypeptide(L)' 'MPSKSPTLTIFRDRDDPGAYTWSPFVVKLEARLRFSHLPYTTQAGTPSASPKGKLPYVRIEESNG' A
#
# COMPACT_ATOMS: atom_id res chain seq x y z
N MET A 1 8.44 10.37 -23.77
CA MET A 1 7.08 9.85 -23.50
C MET A 1 6.97 9.64 -22.00
N PRO A 2 6.08 10.30 -21.25
CA PRO A 2 5.92 10.00 -19.83
C PRO A 2 5.40 8.57 -19.71
N SER A 3 6.23 7.66 -19.20
CA SER A 3 5.81 6.33 -18.80
C SER A 3 4.73 6.48 -17.74
N LYS A 4 3.55 5.92 -17.98
CA LYS A 4 2.41 6.00 -17.06
C LYS A 4 2.83 5.42 -15.71
N SER A 5 2.63 6.16 -14.62
CA SER A 5 3.00 5.69 -13.29
C SER A 5 2.10 4.51 -12.90
N PRO A 6 2.66 3.43 -12.32
CA PRO A 6 1.85 2.30 -11.87
C PRO A 6 0.96 2.69 -10.70
N THR A 7 -0.20 2.05 -10.61
CA THR A 7 -1.12 2.22 -9.47
C THR A 7 -0.62 1.39 -8.30
N LEU A 8 -0.42 2.03 -7.15
CA LEU A 8 0.08 1.40 -5.93
C LEU A 8 -1.05 1.26 -4.89
N THR A 9 -1.37 0.03 -4.50
CA THR A 9 -2.35 -0.25 -3.43
C THR A 9 -1.67 -0.96 -2.26
N ILE A 10 -1.82 -0.42 -1.06
CA ILE A 10 -1.31 -1.00 0.19
C ILE A 10 -2.45 -1.68 0.93
N PHE A 11 -2.25 -2.94 1.28
CA PHE A 11 -3.15 -3.72 2.10
C PHE A 11 -2.69 -3.73 3.55
N ARG A 12 -3.60 -3.35 4.45
CA ARG A 12 -3.36 -3.24 5.90
C ARG A 12 -4.54 -3.77 6.70
N ASP A 13 -4.43 -3.71 8.02
CA ASP A 13 -5.41 -4.25 8.97
C ASP A 13 -6.77 -3.53 8.99
N ARG A 14 -6.87 -2.30 8.46
CA ARG A 14 -8.09 -1.49 8.49
C ARG A 14 -8.26 -0.64 7.23
N ASP A 15 -9.50 -0.40 6.82
CA ASP A 15 -9.84 0.51 5.72
C ASP A 15 -10.17 1.93 6.23
N ASP A 16 -9.18 2.61 6.81
CA ASP A 16 -9.33 3.96 7.38
C ASP A 16 -8.17 4.89 6.96
N PRO A 17 -8.18 5.40 5.70
CA PRO A 17 -7.00 6.05 5.09
C PRO A 17 -6.47 7.22 5.92
N GLY A 18 -5.16 7.26 6.16
CA GLY A 18 -4.53 8.31 6.96
C GLY A 18 -4.54 8.08 8.47
N ALA A 19 -5.33 7.12 8.97
CA ALA A 19 -5.26 6.70 10.37
C ALA A 19 -4.06 5.77 10.63
N TYR A 20 -3.42 5.96 11.78
CA TYR A 20 -2.37 5.05 12.23
C TYR A 20 -2.93 3.67 12.52
N THR A 21 -2.24 2.65 12.04
CA THR A 21 -2.56 1.24 12.28
C THR A 21 -1.74 0.66 13.42
N TRP A 22 -2.18 -0.48 13.95
CA TRP A 22 -1.46 -1.18 15.03
C TRP A 22 -0.14 -1.79 14.56
N SER A 23 0.00 -2.10 13.27
CA SER A 23 1.24 -2.66 12.73
C SER A 23 2.29 -1.58 12.46
N PRO A 24 3.48 -1.62 13.11
CA PRO A 24 4.54 -0.65 12.87
C PRO A 24 5.12 -0.76 11.44
N PHE A 25 4.96 -1.92 10.79
CA PHE A 25 5.43 -2.13 9.42
C PHE A 25 4.55 -1.40 8.39
N VAL A 26 3.24 -1.30 8.65
CA VAL A 26 2.31 -0.51 7.83
C VAL A 26 2.68 0.97 7.94
N VAL A 27 2.82 1.46 9.17
CA VAL A 27 3.20 2.87 9.44
C VAL A 27 4.53 3.22 8.77
N LYS A 28 5.54 2.34 8.87
CA LYS A 28 6.85 2.53 8.22
C LYS A 28 6.72 2.68 6.70
N LEU A 29 5.93 1.82 6.05
CA LEU A 29 5.77 1.83 4.60
C LEU A 29 5.01 3.09 4.15
N GLU A 30 3.90 3.40 4.81
CA GLU A 30 3.10 4.59 4.49
C GLU A 30 3.88 5.89 4.70
N ALA A 31 4.64 6.01 5.79
CA ALA A 31 5.49 7.17 6.03
C ALA A 31 6.51 7.36 4.90
N ARG A 32 7.15 6.27 4.44
CA ARG A 32 8.10 6.32 3.34
C ARG A 32 7.45 6.82 2.05
N LEU A 33 6.27 6.31 1.70
CA LEU A 33 5.55 6.69 0.49
C LEU A 33 5.04 8.13 0.54
N ARG A 34 4.55 8.55 1.70
CA ARG A 34 4.12 9.93 1.97
C ARG A 34 5.27 10.91 1.83
N PHE A 35 6.43 10.62 2.43
CA PHE A 35 7.60 11.48 2.34
C PHE A 35 8.26 11.47 0.95
N SER A 36 8.05 10.42 0.15
CA SER A 36 8.50 10.39 -1.25
C SER A 36 7.49 10.99 -2.24
N HIS A 37 6.35 11.53 -1.76
CA HIS A 37 5.27 12.03 -2.62
C HIS A 37 4.79 11.02 -3.67
N LEU A 38 4.85 9.72 -3.36
CA LEU A 38 4.36 8.69 -4.28
C LEU A 38 2.85 8.51 -4.06
N PRO A 39 2.02 8.59 -5.11
CA PRO A 39 0.59 8.34 -4.97
C PRO A 39 0.36 6.87 -4.64
N TYR A 40 -0.48 6.61 -3.63
CA TYR A 40 -0.88 5.27 -3.24
C TYR A 40 -2.30 5.28 -2.67
N THR A 41 -2.97 4.14 -2.77
CA THR A 41 -4.25 3.88 -2.11
C THR A 41 -4.05 2.88 -0.98
N THR A 42 -4.93 2.92 0.02
CA THR A 42 -4.95 1.91 1.10
C THR A 42 -6.24 1.13 1.04
N GLN A 43 -6.19 -0.17 1.34
CA GLN A 43 -7.35 -1.03 1.47
C GLN A 43 -7.18 -1.96 2.69
N ALA A 44 -8.30 -2.45 3.23
CA ALA A 44 -8.26 -3.56 4.17
C ALA A 44 -7.79 -4.85 3.47
N GLY A 45 -6.89 -5.58 4.12
CA GLY A 45 -6.41 -6.88 3.70
C GLY A 45 -6.11 -7.77 4.89
N THR A 46 -6.17 -9.07 4.68
CA THR A 46 -5.86 -10.08 5.70
C THR A 46 -4.49 -10.70 5.42
N PRO A 47 -3.78 -11.20 6.46
CA PRO A 47 -2.56 -11.97 6.25
C PRO A 47 -2.75 -13.16 5.30
N SER A 48 -3.92 -13.82 5.33
CA SER A 48 -4.26 -14.94 4.45
C SER A 48 -4.35 -14.58 2.97
N ALA A 49 -4.73 -13.34 2.64
CA ALA A 49 -4.76 -12.83 1.27
C ALA A 49 -3.39 -12.36 0.77
N SER A 50 -2.39 -12.30 1.65
CA SER A 50 -1.06 -11.84 1.30
C SER A 50 -0.20 -13.00 0.75
N PRO A 51 0.72 -12.71 -0.20
CA PRO A 51 1.61 -13.75 -0.75
C PRO A 51 2.54 -14.41 0.28
N LYS A 52 2.77 -13.75 1.43
CA LYS A 52 3.75 -14.19 2.45
C LYS A 52 3.13 -14.38 3.84
N GLY A 53 1.81 -14.35 3.97
CA GLY A 53 1.13 -14.46 5.26
C GLY A 53 1.33 -13.27 6.21
N LYS A 54 1.63 -12.05 5.71
CA LYS A 54 1.99 -10.87 6.53
C LYS A 54 1.36 -9.57 6.01
N LEU A 55 1.20 -8.62 6.93
CA LEU A 55 0.86 -7.22 6.66
C LEU A 55 2.06 -6.30 6.92
N PRO A 56 2.19 -5.16 6.21
CA PRO A 56 1.46 -4.82 4.99
C PRO A 56 1.91 -5.70 3.81
N TYR A 57 1.08 -5.79 2.78
CA TYR A 57 1.51 -6.19 1.44
C TYR A 57 1.01 -5.19 0.41
N VAL A 58 1.57 -5.24 -0.79
CA VAL A 58 1.36 -4.22 -1.81
C VAL A 58 0.94 -4.89 -3.11
N ARG A 59 -0.01 -4.30 -3.80
CA ARG A 59 -0.33 -4.60 -5.20
C ARG A 59 0.15 -3.44 -6.07
N ILE A 60 0.89 -3.78 -7.11
CA ILE A 60 1.38 -2.85 -8.12
C ILE A 60 0.66 -3.25 -9.41
N GLU A 61 -0.14 -2.34 -9.94
CA GLU A 61 -0.84 -2.55 -11.19
C GLU A 61 -0.22 -1.63 -12.24
N GLU A 62 0.31 -2.24 -13.31
CA GLU A 62 0.77 -1.45 -14.44
C GLU A 62 -0.43 -0.80 -15.11
N SER A 63 -0.31 0.50 -15.38
CA SER A 63 -1.31 1.18 -16.18
C SER A 63 -1.06 0.85 -17.64
N ASN A 64 -1.42 -0.35 -18.07
CA ASN A 64 -1.31 -0.76 -19.46
C ASN A 64 -2.23 0.14 -20.31
N GLY A 65 -1.68 0.71 -21.37
CA GLY A 65 -2.43 1.43 -22.40
C GLY A 65 -3.20 0.45 -23.28
#